data_AF-A0AAX6FD40-F1
#
_entry.id   AF-A0AAX6FD40-F1
#
_cell.length_a   1.000
_cell.length_b   1.000
_cell.length_c   1.000
_cell.angle_alpha   90.00
_cell.angle_beta   90.00
_cell.angle_gamma   90.00
#
_symmetry.space_group_name_H-M   'P 1'
#
loop_
_entity.id
_entity.type
_entity.pdbx_description
1 polymer ?
#
loop_
_entity_poly.entity_id
_entity_poly.type
_entity_poly.pdbx_seq_one_letter_code
_entity_poly.pdbx_strand_id
1 'polypeptide(L)'
;MEAAMSPLYAKKALLGSPAVDLEAALQDAMGVKAQAVVSNRLTRREMDSLTAIGDTLLPSIDVTATTDQDESVRCFYQTSASMLGTHEASGEYLAKLRHAMQGLLRLTLWMLSTWIGTFFVCGAMNVSSRFPYVHKFSDLDPERRERIVLWWANNPCYLYRELFRGVKSVVALTYFTQVNEKQENPTWKALGYCGPDPEHIKKQLESADDEGSCSERLGPLHRAVVYMQDPKDTLYSTLSQAGLSLITTRPPPRHKCPYIAKTPQNKPITTIQCDAVIVGSGSGGGVVAGVLAQAGYKVIVLEKGNYNARSNLTLLEGHTVKSMYECNGLLATDDTGVMILAGSTVGGGSAINWSASIRTPDHVISEWRNQHELELFGSDAYEAALRTVCDRMGVQSEFNEENLNNSVLRRGCTELGYPVKNIPRNSTADHYCGWCCFGCRDGRKKGTLETWLVDMAESGNGVILPGCQAIKVLHEDRGRKRNVATGVVFEYDNHWSGEKETCIIESKVTVAACGALNTPVLLKRSGLRNANIGKNLHLHPVVMAGDTSPQQLPRRQKLARRLATKGAS
;
A
#
# COMPACT_ATOMS: atom_id res chain seq x y z
N MET A 1 -37.27 -20.09 -42.10
CA MET A 1 -38.05 -19.05 -42.81
C MET A 1 -38.59 -18.10 -41.77
N GLU A 2 -38.27 -16.82 -41.94
CA GLU A 2 -39.00 -15.63 -41.50
C GLU A 2 -39.25 -15.48 -39.98
N ALA A 3 -38.55 -14.58 -39.28
CA ALA A 3 -38.61 -13.10 -39.32
C ALA A 3 -39.53 -12.52 -38.23
N ALA A 4 -38.86 -11.87 -37.26
CA ALA A 4 -39.19 -10.60 -36.58
C ALA A 4 -40.46 -10.40 -35.72
N MET A 5 -40.26 -9.58 -34.68
CA MET A 5 -41.18 -8.96 -33.69
C MET A 5 -41.35 -9.74 -32.38
N SER A 6 -41.33 -9.16 -31.17
CA SER A 6 -41.10 -7.81 -30.62
C SER A 6 -41.10 -7.98 -29.08
N PRO A 7 -40.33 -7.19 -28.30
CA PRO A 7 -40.20 -7.37 -26.85
C PRO A 7 -41.41 -6.76 -26.11
N LEU A 8 -42.54 -7.47 -26.11
CA LEU A 8 -43.75 -7.05 -25.37
C LEU A 8 -44.11 -7.92 -24.15
N TYR A 9 -43.33 -8.97 -23.86
CA TYR A 9 -43.63 -9.90 -22.76
C TYR A 9 -42.87 -9.66 -21.45
N ALA A 10 -41.93 -8.70 -21.41
CA ALA A 10 -41.20 -8.36 -20.17
C ALA A 10 -41.82 -7.19 -19.37
N LYS A 11 -42.97 -6.63 -19.79
CA LYS A 11 -43.51 -5.38 -19.23
C LYS A 11 -44.83 -5.51 -18.44
N LYS A 12 -45.17 -6.70 -17.91
CA LYS A 12 -46.45 -6.91 -17.21
C LYS A 12 -46.36 -7.54 -15.81
N ALA A 13 -45.25 -7.34 -15.10
CA ALA A 13 -45.13 -7.71 -13.68
C ALA A 13 -44.58 -6.59 -12.77
N LEU A 14 -44.55 -5.33 -13.23
CA LEU A 14 -44.09 -4.18 -12.46
C LEU A 14 -45.05 -3.00 -12.62
N LEU A 15 -46.24 -3.11 -12.02
CA LEU A 15 -47.11 -1.97 -11.73
C LEU A 15 -47.68 -2.19 -10.33
N GLY A 16 -46.95 -1.69 -9.33
CA GLY A 16 -47.38 -1.76 -7.92
C GLY A 16 -46.24 -1.67 -6.90
N SER A 17 -45.39 -0.65 -6.97
CA SER A 17 -44.57 -0.15 -5.83
C SER A 17 -43.85 1.14 -6.22
N PRO A 18 -43.55 2.05 -5.27
CA PRO A 18 -43.03 3.38 -5.56
C PRO A 18 -41.62 3.29 -6.15
N ALA A 19 -41.31 4.26 -7.02
CA ALA A 19 -40.06 4.39 -7.75
C ALA A 19 -38.84 4.18 -6.83
N VAL A 20 -38.15 3.05 -7.03
CA VAL A 20 -36.80 2.84 -6.51
C VAL A 20 -35.86 3.53 -7.49
N ASP A 21 -35.18 4.55 -6.98
CA ASP A 21 -34.19 5.33 -7.69
C ASP A 21 -33.03 4.41 -8.13
N LEU A 22 -32.98 4.10 -9.42
CA LEU A 22 -32.02 3.18 -10.03
C LEU A 22 -30.56 3.69 -9.87
N GLU A 23 -30.41 5.01 -9.69
CA GLU A 23 -29.13 5.67 -9.44
C GLU A 23 -28.60 5.41 -8.03
N ALA A 24 -29.49 5.30 -7.03
CA ALA A 24 -29.15 4.91 -5.67
C ALA A 24 -28.77 3.42 -5.55
N ALA A 25 -29.35 2.55 -6.37
CA ALA A 25 -29.00 1.13 -6.42
C ALA A 25 -27.64 0.88 -7.09
N LEU A 26 -27.26 1.69 -8.09
CA LEU A 26 -25.93 1.67 -8.71
C LEU A 26 -24.85 2.21 -7.76
N GLN A 27 -25.16 3.23 -6.94
CA GLN A 27 -24.25 3.72 -5.90
C GLN A 27 -23.98 2.69 -4.79
N ASP A 28 -24.97 1.85 -4.44
CA ASP A 28 -24.80 0.75 -3.49
C ASP A 28 -23.96 -0.41 -4.06
N ALA A 29 -24.05 -0.69 -5.37
CA ALA A 29 -23.24 -1.71 -6.04
C ALA A 29 -21.76 -1.28 -6.22
N MET A 30 -21.48 0.03 -6.24
CA MET A 30 -20.13 0.59 -6.38
C MET A 30 -19.44 0.91 -5.04
N GLY A 31 -20.03 0.55 -3.90
CA GLY A 31 -19.34 0.64 -2.60
C GLY A 31 -18.92 2.05 -2.18
N VAL A 32 -19.61 3.09 -2.67
CA VAL A 32 -19.38 4.48 -2.23
C VAL A 32 -20.55 4.90 -1.33
N LYS A 33 -20.58 4.39 -0.10
CA LYS A 33 -21.34 5.03 0.98
C LYS A 33 -20.42 5.42 2.12
N ALA A 34 -20.68 6.64 2.59
CA ALA A 34 -19.91 7.43 3.52
C ALA A 34 -19.29 6.61 4.66
N GLN A 35 -17.96 6.66 4.74
CA GLN A 35 -17.19 6.18 5.88
C GLN A 35 -17.82 6.69 7.18
N ALA A 36 -18.18 5.76 8.06
CA ALA A 36 -18.60 6.03 9.41
C ALA A 36 -17.62 6.99 10.11
N VAL A 37 -18.20 7.95 10.81
CA VAL A 37 -17.60 9.15 11.42
C VAL A 37 -16.35 8.81 12.26
N VAL A 38 -15.19 9.28 11.81
CA VAL A 38 -13.93 9.18 12.58
C VAL A 38 -13.78 10.39 13.51
N SER A 39 -13.71 10.13 14.81
CA SER A 39 -13.53 11.06 15.92
C SER A 39 -12.15 11.76 15.99
N ASN A 40 -11.44 11.89 14.87
CA ASN A 40 -10.07 12.40 14.83
C ASN A 40 -9.83 13.47 13.74
N ARG A 41 -10.87 14.21 13.34
CA ARG A 41 -10.71 15.32 12.40
C ARG A 41 -9.92 16.47 13.06
N LEU A 42 -9.05 17.10 12.28
CA LEU A 42 -8.42 18.36 12.66
C LEU A 42 -9.53 19.42 12.87
N THR A 43 -9.35 20.26 13.88
CA THR A 43 -10.23 21.41 14.13
C THR A 43 -10.03 22.45 13.04
N ARG A 44 -11.03 23.33 12.84
CA ARG A 44 -10.94 24.43 11.86
C ARG A 44 -9.67 25.27 12.04
N ARG A 45 -9.27 25.52 13.29
CA ARG A 45 -8.05 26.27 13.63
C ARG A 45 -6.75 25.54 13.26
N GLU A 46 -6.70 24.23 13.50
CA GLU A 46 -5.58 23.39 13.06
C GLU A 46 -5.50 23.36 11.52
N MET A 47 -6.65 23.31 10.85
CA MET A 47 -6.75 23.35 9.38
C MET A 47 -6.26 24.68 8.81
N ASP A 48 -6.64 25.82 9.39
CA ASP A 48 -6.16 27.15 8.94
C ASP A 48 -4.62 27.23 8.98
N SER A 49 -4.01 26.66 10.03
CA SER A 49 -2.55 26.59 10.17
C SER A 49 -1.91 25.65 9.14
N LEU A 50 -2.54 24.50 8.88
CA LEU A 50 -2.09 23.55 7.87
C LEU A 50 -2.17 24.14 6.45
N THR A 51 -3.24 24.88 6.13
CA THR A 51 -3.39 25.61 4.86
C THR A 51 -2.25 26.62 4.68
N ALA A 52 -1.96 27.40 5.72
CA ALA A 52 -0.87 28.38 5.68
C ALA A 52 0.51 27.71 5.51
N ILE A 53 0.76 26.56 6.15
CA ILE A 53 2.01 25.79 5.94
C ILE A 53 2.06 25.23 4.52
N GLY A 54 0.95 24.68 4.02
CA GLY A 54 0.85 24.14 2.67
C GLY A 54 1.22 25.17 1.62
N ASP A 55 0.63 26.37 1.70
CA ASP A 55 0.93 27.48 0.79
C ASP A 55 2.34 28.06 0.98
N THR A 56 2.99 27.80 2.13
CA THR A 56 4.40 28.17 2.32
C THR A 56 5.33 27.18 1.64
N LEU A 57 4.99 25.88 1.67
CA LEU A 57 5.79 24.82 1.06
C LEU A 57 5.62 24.74 -0.45
N LEU A 58 4.40 24.99 -0.94
CA LEU A 58 4.01 24.94 -2.35
C LEU A 58 3.17 26.19 -2.67
N PRO A 59 3.82 27.36 -2.75
CA PRO A 59 3.15 28.63 -3.06
C PRO A 59 2.76 28.70 -4.54
N SER A 60 1.81 29.59 -4.85
CA SER A 60 1.66 30.07 -6.22
C SER A 60 2.76 31.08 -6.56
N ILE A 61 3.32 30.95 -7.75
CA ILE A 61 4.37 31.80 -8.28
C ILE A 61 3.84 32.46 -9.55
N ASP A 62 3.95 33.78 -9.62
CA ASP A 62 3.56 34.53 -10.81
C ASP A 62 4.63 34.39 -11.91
N VAL A 63 4.26 33.74 -13.01
CA VAL A 63 5.10 33.48 -14.19
C VAL A 63 4.67 34.29 -15.43
N THR A 64 3.80 35.31 -15.26
CA THR A 64 3.24 36.14 -16.35
C THR A 64 4.30 36.79 -17.26
N ALA A 65 5.53 36.99 -16.79
CA ALA A 65 6.64 37.55 -17.57
C ALA A 65 7.29 36.56 -18.57
N THR A 66 6.96 35.26 -18.53
CA THR A 66 7.57 34.23 -19.41
C THR A 66 6.62 33.82 -20.54
N THR A 67 6.82 34.41 -21.73
CA THR A 67 5.93 34.25 -22.89
C THR A 67 6.02 32.88 -23.59
N ASP A 68 7.01 32.05 -23.27
CA ASP A 68 7.36 30.85 -24.07
C ASP A 68 7.11 29.49 -23.37
N GLN A 69 6.38 29.48 -22.24
CA GLN A 69 6.12 28.24 -21.49
C GLN A 69 4.76 27.61 -21.85
N ASP A 70 4.71 26.26 -21.86
CA ASP A 70 3.49 25.46 -22.00
C ASP A 70 2.44 25.88 -20.94
N GLU A 71 1.17 25.92 -21.34
CA GLU A 71 0.03 26.25 -20.46
C GLU A 71 0.00 25.40 -19.20
N SER A 72 0.36 24.10 -19.30
CA SER A 72 0.42 23.23 -18.13
C SER A 72 1.51 23.64 -17.15
N VAL A 73 2.64 24.14 -17.63
CA VAL A 73 3.75 24.62 -16.78
C VAL A 73 3.36 25.92 -16.08
N ARG A 74 2.68 26.83 -16.78
CA ARG A 74 2.11 28.03 -16.14
C ARG A 74 1.09 27.67 -15.06
N CYS A 75 0.17 26.77 -15.37
CA CYS A 75 -0.82 26.27 -14.43
C CYS A 75 -0.14 25.65 -13.19
N PHE A 76 0.90 24.85 -13.36
CA PHE A 76 1.67 24.28 -12.25
C PHE A 76 2.24 25.35 -11.32
N TYR A 77 3.00 26.32 -11.85
CA TYR A 77 3.58 27.38 -11.03
C TYR A 77 2.52 28.27 -10.36
N GLN A 78 1.40 28.52 -11.04
CA GLN A 78 0.31 29.32 -10.49
C GLN A 78 -0.57 28.56 -9.49
N THR A 79 -0.42 27.24 -9.33
CA THR A 79 -1.25 26.42 -8.43
C THR A 79 -0.60 26.24 -7.06
N SER A 80 -1.12 26.90 -6.03
CA SER A 80 -0.72 26.68 -4.64
C SER A 80 -1.35 25.43 -4.04
N ALA A 81 -0.81 24.99 -2.90
CA ALA A 81 -1.38 23.87 -2.15
C ALA A 81 -2.86 24.08 -1.77
N SER A 82 -3.23 25.28 -1.31
CA SER A 82 -4.61 25.58 -0.89
C SER A 82 -5.59 25.60 -2.04
N MET A 83 -5.19 26.11 -3.22
CA MET A 83 -6.04 26.10 -4.42
C MET A 83 -6.40 24.70 -4.87
N LEU A 84 -5.51 23.72 -4.65
CA LEU A 84 -5.77 22.31 -4.95
C LEU A 84 -6.50 21.57 -3.82
N GLY A 85 -6.82 22.21 -2.69
CA GLY A 85 -7.45 21.53 -1.53
C GLY A 85 -6.51 20.59 -0.75
N THR A 86 -5.20 20.71 -0.95
CA THR A 86 -4.17 19.81 -0.38
C THR A 86 -4.26 19.68 1.14
N HIS A 87 -4.66 20.74 1.82
CA HIS A 87 -4.78 20.78 3.28
C HIS A 87 -5.87 19.83 3.78
N GLU A 88 -6.98 19.67 3.06
CA GLU A 88 -8.06 18.73 3.41
C GLU A 88 -7.57 17.28 3.29
N ALA A 89 -6.97 16.94 2.15
CA ALA A 89 -6.37 15.63 1.92
C ALA A 89 -5.28 15.32 2.96
N SER A 90 -4.37 16.28 3.21
CA SER A 90 -3.35 16.19 4.25
C SER A 90 -3.96 15.97 5.62
N GLY A 91 -5.01 16.71 5.97
CA GLY A 91 -5.72 16.58 7.25
C GLY A 91 -6.30 15.18 7.46
N GLU A 92 -6.84 14.55 6.41
CA GLU A 92 -7.29 13.15 6.48
C GLU A 92 -6.15 12.17 6.72
N TYR A 93 -5.01 12.35 6.03
CA TYR A 93 -3.82 11.53 6.25
C TYR A 93 -3.33 11.67 7.69
N LEU A 94 -3.22 12.91 8.19
CA LEU A 94 -2.77 13.20 9.55
C LEU A 94 -3.71 12.65 10.63
N ALA A 95 -5.02 12.67 10.38
CA ALA A 95 -6.02 12.09 11.27
C ALA A 95 -5.89 10.55 11.40
N LYS A 96 -5.42 9.89 10.35
CA LYS A 96 -5.27 8.42 10.27
C LYS A 96 -3.87 7.92 10.63
N LEU A 97 -2.88 8.81 10.72
CA LEU A 97 -1.52 8.47 11.16
C LEU A 97 -1.54 7.88 12.57
N ARG A 98 -0.98 6.68 12.72
CA ARG A 98 -0.70 6.05 14.02
C ARG A 98 0.79 6.16 14.29
N HIS A 99 1.24 7.34 14.67
CA HIS A 99 2.64 7.63 14.97
C HIS A 99 2.75 8.40 16.29
N ALA A 100 3.85 8.22 17.01
CA ALA A 100 4.09 8.90 18.30
C ALA A 100 4.03 10.44 18.15
N MET A 101 4.38 10.96 16.97
CA MET A 101 4.39 12.39 16.67
C MET A 101 3.02 12.99 16.31
N GLN A 102 1.96 12.20 16.18
CA GLN A 102 0.62 12.74 15.85
C GLN A 102 0.17 13.79 16.88
N GLY A 103 0.38 13.52 18.18
CA GLY A 103 0.04 14.47 19.24
C GLY A 103 0.85 15.76 19.17
N LEU A 104 2.15 15.67 18.92
CA LEU A 104 3.04 16.83 18.77
C LEU A 104 2.66 17.69 17.57
N LEU A 105 2.33 17.06 16.44
CA LEU A 105 1.89 17.76 15.24
C LEU A 105 0.58 18.51 15.50
N ARG A 106 -0.42 17.85 16.09
CA ARG A 106 -1.70 18.50 16.43
C ARG A 106 -1.51 19.66 17.40
N LEU A 107 -0.71 19.46 18.44
CA LEU A 107 -0.35 20.53 19.37
C LEU A 107 0.30 21.70 18.64
N THR A 108 1.20 21.44 17.69
CA THR A 108 1.87 22.49 16.92
C THR A 108 0.90 23.24 16.01
N LEU A 109 0.06 22.53 15.24
CA LEU A 109 -0.99 23.16 14.42
C LEU A 109 -1.94 24.00 15.27
N TRP A 110 -2.31 23.52 16.45
CA TRP A 110 -3.11 24.29 17.39
C TRP A 110 -2.37 25.53 17.92
N MET A 111 -1.09 25.41 18.29
CA MET A 111 -0.29 26.56 18.76
C MET A 111 -0.18 27.65 17.68
N LEU A 112 0.07 27.26 16.43
CA LEU A 112 0.18 28.17 15.27
C LEU A 112 -1.13 28.91 14.97
N SER A 113 -2.27 28.35 15.38
CA SER A 113 -3.58 28.99 15.27
C SER A 113 -3.79 30.13 16.29
N THR A 114 -2.86 30.31 17.22
CA THR A 114 -2.92 31.34 18.28
C THR A 114 -1.71 32.26 18.21
N TRP A 115 -1.90 33.54 18.52
CA TRP A 115 -0.84 34.54 18.66
C TRP A 115 0.29 34.11 19.64
N ILE A 116 -0.07 33.70 20.86
CA ILE A 116 0.88 33.26 21.90
C ILE A 116 1.57 31.95 21.50
N GLY A 117 0.83 30.96 21.00
CA GLY A 117 1.41 29.69 20.57
C GLY A 117 2.35 29.86 19.38
N THR A 118 2.01 30.73 18.42
CA THR A 118 2.89 31.05 17.29
C THR A 118 4.21 31.65 17.78
N PHE A 119 4.19 32.49 18.82
CA PHE A 119 5.42 33.03 19.42
C PHE A 119 6.29 31.93 20.03
N PHE A 120 5.71 30.92 20.69
CA PHE A 120 6.48 29.79 21.21
C PHE A 120 7.08 28.90 20.12
N VAL A 121 6.36 28.70 19.01
CA VAL A 121 6.82 27.81 17.93
C VAL A 121 7.77 28.53 16.96
N CYS A 122 7.60 29.83 16.76
CA CYS A 122 8.29 30.61 15.74
C CYS A 122 9.22 31.70 16.30
N GLY A 123 9.25 31.89 17.63
CA GLY A 123 9.99 32.97 18.28
C GLY A 123 9.48 34.36 17.90
N ALA A 124 10.34 35.37 18.01
CA ALA A 124 10.02 36.76 17.71
C ALA A 124 9.67 37.05 16.23
N MET A 125 9.75 36.05 15.34
CA MET A 125 9.44 36.20 13.92
C MET A 125 7.95 36.44 13.65
N ASN A 126 7.07 36.23 14.64
CA ASN A 126 5.65 36.55 14.53
C ASN A 126 5.27 37.94 15.09
N VAL A 127 6.27 38.73 15.51
CA VAL A 127 6.08 40.09 16.04
C VAL A 127 6.20 41.11 14.91
N SER A 128 5.30 42.09 14.91
CA SER A 128 5.23 43.19 13.95
C SER A 128 5.24 44.53 14.67
N SER A 129 5.70 45.57 13.98
CA SER A 129 5.61 46.95 14.46
C SER A 129 4.22 47.58 14.26
N ARG A 130 3.29 46.87 13.59
CA ARG A 130 1.91 47.32 13.33
C ARG A 130 0.94 46.50 14.15
N PHE A 131 -0.10 47.14 14.70
CA PHE A 131 -1.16 46.44 15.45
C PHE A 131 -2.01 45.56 14.51
N PRO A 132 -2.35 44.31 14.88
CA PRO A 132 -1.94 43.61 16.10
C PRO A 132 -0.46 43.24 16.08
N TYR A 133 0.29 43.57 17.14
CA TYR A 133 1.75 43.42 17.17
C TYR A 133 2.24 41.97 17.16
N VAL A 134 1.36 41.00 17.44
CA VAL A 134 1.69 39.57 17.44
C VAL A 134 0.67 38.87 16.56
N HIS A 135 1.16 38.21 15.51
CA HIS A 135 0.32 37.56 14.51
C HIS A 135 0.27 36.04 14.73
N LYS A 136 -0.83 35.43 14.30
CA LYS A 136 -0.89 33.98 14.09
C LYS A 136 -0.08 33.62 12.86
N PHE A 137 0.29 32.35 12.71
CA PHE A 137 1.07 31.91 11.55
C PHE A 137 0.38 32.19 10.21
N SER A 138 -0.93 31.97 10.11
CA SER A 138 -1.73 32.24 8.90
C SER A 138 -1.76 33.71 8.48
N ASP A 139 -1.57 34.62 9.43
CA ASP A 139 -1.69 36.06 9.21
C ASP A 139 -0.33 36.70 8.83
N LEU A 140 0.73 35.90 8.76
CA LEU A 140 2.07 36.34 8.39
C LEU A 140 2.25 36.40 6.86
N ASP A 141 3.02 37.41 6.44
CA ASP A 141 3.46 37.54 5.05
C ASP A 141 4.20 36.27 4.57
N PRO A 142 4.07 35.87 3.29
CA PRO A 142 4.68 34.64 2.76
C PRO A 142 6.19 34.51 3.08
N GLU A 143 6.97 35.58 2.90
CA GLU A 143 8.42 35.58 3.20
C GLU A 143 8.74 35.31 4.68
N ARG A 144 7.87 35.76 5.60
CA ARG A 144 8.04 35.48 7.04
C ARG A 144 7.73 34.03 7.34
N ARG A 145 6.66 33.48 6.76
CA ARG A 145 6.32 32.06 6.89
C ARG A 145 7.44 31.17 6.36
N GLU A 146 7.99 31.51 5.19
CA GLU A 146 9.11 30.78 4.58
C GLU A 146 10.33 30.75 5.51
N ARG A 147 10.74 31.90 6.05
CA ARG A 147 11.86 31.96 7.01
C ARG A 147 11.63 31.10 8.25
N ILE A 148 10.41 31.07 8.79
CA ILE A 148 10.06 30.23 9.94
C ILE A 148 10.20 28.73 9.59
N VAL A 149 9.65 28.32 8.45
CA VAL A 149 9.67 26.91 8.01
C VAL A 149 11.11 26.47 7.69
N LEU A 150 11.93 27.33 7.08
CA LEU A 150 13.36 27.10 6.87
C LEU A 150 14.14 27.04 8.19
N TRP A 151 13.76 27.86 9.18
CA TRP A 151 14.34 27.79 10.51
C TRP A 151 14.00 26.46 11.21
N TRP A 152 12.79 25.92 11.04
CA TRP A 152 12.47 24.57 11.54
C TRP A 152 13.34 23.49 10.88
N ALA A 153 13.54 23.58 9.57
CA ALA A 153 14.34 22.61 8.81
C ALA A 153 15.81 22.55 9.27
N ASN A 154 16.37 23.67 9.71
CA ASN A 154 17.78 23.81 10.10
C ASN A 154 17.99 23.95 11.62
N ASN A 155 16.92 23.81 12.41
CA ASN A 155 17.00 24.04 13.84
C ASN A 155 17.91 23.01 14.54
N PRO A 156 18.75 23.40 15.52
CA PRO A 156 19.53 22.44 16.30
C PRO A 156 18.68 21.43 17.09
N CYS A 157 17.50 21.85 17.57
CA CYS A 157 16.55 20.98 18.23
C CYS A 157 15.85 20.08 17.20
N TYR A 158 16.00 18.75 17.39
CA TYR A 158 15.52 17.76 16.44
C TYR A 158 13.99 17.80 16.27
N LEU A 159 13.22 18.13 17.32
CA LEU A 159 11.75 18.17 17.25
C LEU A 159 11.21 19.13 16.18
N TYR A 160 11.88 20.26 15.93
CA TYR A 160 11.49 21.16 14.85
C TYR A 160 11.80 20.58 13.47
N ARG A 161 12.94 19.89 13.31
CA ARG A 161 13.31 19.22 12.05
C ARG A 161 12.35 18.07 11.75
N GLU A 162 11.98 17.30 12.77
CA GLU A 162 10.99 16.23 12.70
C GLU A 162 9.62 16.74 12.26
N LEU A 163 9.15 17.82 12.89
CA LEU A 163 7.92 18.48 12.51
C LEU A 163 7.95 18.95 11.05
N PHE A 164 9.04 19.62 10.64
CA PHE A 164 9.21 20.08 9.27
C PHE A 164 9.16 18.94 8.27
N ARG A 165 9.94 17.87 8.48
CA ARG A 165 9.97 16.68 7.62
C ARG A 165 8.60 16.03 7.53
N GLY A 166 7.93 15.80 8.67
CA GLY A 166 6.62 15.16 8.72
C GLY A 166 5.56 15.95 7.95
N VAL A 167 5.46 17.26 8.20
CA VAL A 167 4.47 18.12 7.49
C VAL A 167 4.81 18.22 6.01
N LYS A 168 6.08 18.44 5.66
CA LYS A 168 6.53 18.51 4.26
C LYS A 168 6.19 17.23 3.51
N SER A 169 6.48 16.06 4.09
CA SER A 169 6.20 14.77 3.47
C SER A 169 4.71 14.56 3.20
N VAL A 170 3.83 14.88 4.15
CA VAL A 170 2.38 14.70 3.98
C VAL A 170 1.80 15.71 2.98
N VAL A 171 2.21 16.97 3.06
CA VAL A 171 1.77 18.01 2.11
C VAL A 171 2.24 17.68 0.70
N ALA A 172 3.51 17.31 0.52
CA ALA A 172 4.05 16.96 -0.79
C ALA A 172 3.39 15.68 -1.35
N LEU A 173 3.27 14.63 -0.53
CA LEU A 173 2.61 13.39 -0.93
C LEU A 173 1.19 13.68 -1.42
N THR A 174 0.40 14.42 -0.65
CA THR A 174 -0.99 14.72 -1.04
C THR A 174 -1.06 15.63 -2.26
N TYR A 175 -0.28 16.70 -2.32
CA TYR A 175 -0.28 17.62 -3.46
C TYR A 175 -0.02 16.91 -4.79
N PHE A 176 0.98 16.01 -4.82
CA PHE A 176 1.38 15.32 -6.05
C PHE A 176 0.55 14.07 -6.36
N THR A 177 -0.21 13.53 -5.40
CA THR A 177 -0.92 12.25 -5.60
C THR A 177 -2.44 12.33 -5.50
N GLN A 178 -2.99 13.42 -4.97
CA GLN A 178 -4.43 13.65 -4.96
C GLN A 178 -4.95 13.89 -6.38
N VAL A 179 -6.21 13.57 -6.59
CA VAL A 179 -6.86 13.71 -7.89
C VAL A 179 -8.21 14.42 -7.74
N ASN A 180 -8.64 15.09 -8.79
CA ASN A 180 -9.98 15.65 -8.91
C ASN A 180 -11.03 14.57 -9.26
N GLU A 181 -12.28 14.99 -9.48
CA GLU A 181 -13.39 14.08 -9.87
C GLU A 181 -13.12 13.32 -11.18
N LYS A 182 -12.28 13.84 -12.06
CA LYS A 182 -11.87 13.20 -13.31
C LYS A 182 -10.68 12.25 -13.14
N GLN A 183 -10.22 12.01 -11.91
CA GLN A 183 -9.02 11.24 -11.59
C GLN A 183 -7.72 11.84 -12.16
N GLU A 184 -7.68 13.16 -12.34
CA GLU A 184 -6.52 13.89 -12.84
C GLU A 184 -5.90 14.75 -11.73
N ASN A 185 -4.59 14.97 -11.81
CA ASN A 185 -3.91 16.00 -11.04
C ASN A 185 -3.38 17.10 -12.00
N PRO A 186 -3.70 18.39 -11.75
CA PRO A 186 -3.27 19.49 -12.63
C PRO A 186 -1.75 19.61 -12.82
N THR A 187 -0.97 19.10 -11.88
CA THR A 187 0.50 19.22 -11.89
C THR A 187 1.18 18.18 -12.78
N TRP A 188 0.55 17.03 -13.01
CA TRP A 188 1.19 15.88 -13.67
C TRP A 188 1.65 16.18 -15.09
N LYS A 189 0.83 16.90 -15.87
CA LYS A 189 1.17 17.25 -17.25
C LYS A 189 2.44 18.11 -17.32
N ALA A 190 2.61 19.06 -16.40
CA ALA A 190 3.82 19.89 -16.32
C ALA A 190 5.06 19.07 -15.95
N LEU A 191 4.89 18.03 -15.14
CA LEU A 191 5.94 17.11 -14.73
C LEU A 191 6.26 16.03 -15.77
N GLY A 192 5.50 15.97 -16.88
CA GLY A 192 5.60 14.87 -17.86
C GLY A 192 5.15 13.52 -17.30
N TYR A 193 4.37 13.52 -16.22
CA TYR A 193 3.80 12.31 -15.64
C TYR A 193 2.42 12.04 -16.25
N CYS A 194 2.21 10.82 -16.74
CA CYS A 194 0.95 10.45 -17.40
C CYS A 194 -0.14 9.99 -16.43
N GLY A 195 0.17 9.84 -15.14
CA GLY A 195 -0.78 9.37 -14.13
C GLY A 195 -1.01 7.84 -14.22
N PRO A 196 -2.26 7.36 -14.07
CA PRO A 196 -2.57 5.95 -14.21
C PRO A 196 -2.36 5.48 -15.66
N ASP A 197 -2.14 4.19 -15.86
CA ASP A 197 -1.80 3.68 -17.19
C ASP A 197 -2.94 3.90 -18.21
N PRO A 198 -2.70 4.62 -19.32
CA PRO A 198 -3.74 4.90 -20.32
C PRO A 198 -4.34 3.66 -20.98
N GLU A 199 -3.53 2.64 -21.25
CA GLU A 199 -3.99 1.38 -21.85
C GLU A 199 -4.85 0.58 -20.86
N HIS A 200 -4.55 0.68 -19.56
CA HIS A 200 -5.39 0.06 -18.52
C HIS A 200 -6.76 0.73 -18.44
N ILE A 201 -6.79 2.06 -18.42
CA ILE A 201 -8.05 2.84 -18.39
C ILE A 201 -8.89 2.50 -19.61
N LYS A 202 -8.27 2.48 -20.80
CA LYS A 202 -8.96 2.12 -22.04
C LYS A 202 -9.54 0.70 -21.98
N LYS A 203 -8.77 -0.27 -21.50
CA LYS A 203 -9.27 -1.64 -21.29
C LYS A 203 -10.39 -1.72 -20.26
N GLN A 204 -10.34 -0.95 -19.18
CA GLN A 204 -11.42 -0.92 -18.18
C GLN A 204 -12.73 -0.36 -18.78
N LEU A 205 -12.63 0.66 -19.64
CA LEU A 205 -13.78 1.22 -20.34
C LEU A 205 -14.34 0.25 -21.39
N GLU A 206 -13.47 -0.43 -22.16
CA GLU A 206 -13.88 -1.40 -23.18
C GLU A 206 -14.44 -2.71 -22.57
N SER A 207 -13.89 -3.18 -21.45
CA SER A 207 -14.34 -4.40 -20.74
C SER A 207 -15.55 -4.19 -19.83
N ALA A 208 -16.08 -2.97 -19.74
CA ALA A 208 -17.39 -2.73 -19.15
C ALA A 208 -18.51 -3.38 -19.99
N ASP A 209 -18.27 -3.56 -21.30
CA ASP A 209 -19.24 -4.05 -22.27
C ASP A 209 -19.03 -5.53 -22.68
N ASP A 210 -17.94 -6.18 -22.24
CA ASP A 210 -17.58 -7.54 -22.69
C ASP A 210 -17.29 -8.52 -21.53
N GLU A 211 -17.84 -9.73 -21.61
CA GLU A 211 -17.70 -10.82 -20.63
C GLU A 211 -16.34 -11.52 -20.76
N GLY A 212 -15.24 -10.77 -20.63
CA GLY A 212 -13.91 -11.37 -20.45
C GLY A 212 -13.93 -12.38 -19.28
N SER A 213 -13.15 -13.45 -19.36
CA SER A 213 -13.23 -14.52 -18.36
C SER A 213 -13.04 -13.97 -16.94
N CYS A 214 -13.92 -14.37 -16.01
CA CYS A 214 -13.95 -13.88 -14.63
C CYS A 214 -12.56 -13.94 -13.94
N SER A 215 -11.74 -14.92 -14.31
CA SER A 215 -10.36 -15.10 -13.83
C SER A 215 -9.38 -14.01 -14.29
N GLU A 216 -9.51 -13.52 -15.52
CA GLU A 216 -8.63 -12.46 -16.03
C GLU A 216 -8.89 -11.11 -15.35
N ARG A 217 -10.18 -10.80 -15.10
CA ARG A 217 -10.61 -9.55 -14.45
C ARG A 217 -10.32 -9.55 -12.96
N LEU A 218 -10.73 -10.61 -12.26
CA LEU A 218 -10.61 -10.67 -10.79
C LEU A 218 -9.23 -11.15 -10.33
N GLY A 219 -8.44 -11.74 -11.24
CA GLY A 219 -7.17 -12.40 -10.92
C GLY A 219 -7.37 -13.86 -10.48
N PRO A 220 -6.28 -14.64 -10.45
CA PRO A 220 -6.35 -16.09 -10.24
C PRO A 220 -6.80 -16.49 -8.82
N LEU A 221 -6.65 -15.59 -7.84
CA LEU A 221 -6.97 -15.89 -6.44
C LEU A 221 -8.45 -15.71 -6.07
N HIS A 222 -9.28 -15.14 -6.96
CA HIS A 222 -10.64 -14.69 -6.61
C HIS A 222 -11.50 -15.78 -5.96
N ARG A 223 -11.30 -17.06 -6.31
CA ARG A 223 -12.06 -18.20 -5.76
C ARG A 223 -11.63 -18.62 -4.36
N ALA A 224 -10.39 -18.32 -3.98
CA ALA A 224 -9.84 -18.67 -2.68
C ALA A 224 -9.95 -17.51 -1.67
N VAL A 225 -10.36 -16.32 -2.10
CA VAL A 225 -10.57 -15.17 -1.22
C VAL A 225 -11.95 -15.26 -0.59
N VAL A 226 -12.00 -15.21 0.74
CA VAL A 226 -13.23 -15.30 1.53
C VAL A 226 -13.28 -14.14 2.51
N TYR A 227 -14.34 -13.32 2.43
CA TYR A 227 -14.48 -12.16 3.31
C TYR A 227 -15.29 -12.54 4.54
N MET A 228 -14.78 -12.19 5.72
CA MET A 228 -15.48 -12.46 6.99
C MET A 228 -16.78 -11.63 7.12
N GLN A 229 -16.92 -10.58 6.32
CA GLN A 229 -18.12 -9.75 6.24
C GLN A 229 -19.23 -10.37 5.36
N ASP A 230 -18.95 -11.44 4.62
CA ASP A 230 -19.94 -12.10 3.77
C ASP A 230 -21.10 -12.67 4.60
N PRO A 231 -22.32 -12.78 4.03
CA PRO A 231 -23.44 -13.41 4.71
C PRO A 231 -23.07 -14.78 5.27
N LYS A 232 -23.50 -15.09 6.50
CA LYS A 232 -23.07 -16.29 7.24
C LYS A 232 -23.24 -17.60 6.46
N ASP A 233 -24.32 -17.74 5.69
CA ASP A 233 -24.58 -18.94 4.88
C ASP A 233 -23.59 -19.08 3.70
N THR A 234 -23.17 -17.95 3.12
CA THR A 234 -22.15 -17.92 2.06
C THR A 234 -20.77 -18.20 2.64
N LEU A 235 -20.46 -17.61 3.80
CA LEU A 235 -19.21 -17.88 4.52
C LEU A 235 -19.11 -19.36 4.91
N TYR A 236 -20.16 -19.91 5.50
CA TYR A 236 -20.20 -21.32 5.91
C TYR A 236 -20.06 -22.28 4.73
N SER A 237 -20.79 -22.03 3.63
CA SER A 237 -20.71 -22.90 2.45
C SER A 237 -19.33 -22.85 1.80
N THR A 238 -18.74 -21.66 1.66
CA THR A 238 -17.41 -21.49 1.03
C THR A 238 -16.30 -22.13 1.87
N LEU A 239 -16.31 -21.93 3.20
CA LEU A 239 -15.34 -22.57 4.09
C LEU A 239 -15.51 -24.10 4.12
N SER A 240 -16.76 -24.58 4.14
CA SER A 240 -17.05 -26.02 4.11
C SER A 240 -16.60 -26.68 2.80
N GLN A 241 -16.75 -26.00 1.66
CA GLN A 241 -16.25 -26.47 0.35
C GLN A 241 -14.72 -26.61 0.34
N ALA A 242 -14.00 -25.73 1.05
CA ALA A 242 -12.56 -25.86 1.24
C ALA A 242 -12.18 -26.96 2.26
N GLY A 243 -13.16 -27.58 2.92
CA GLY A 243 -12.96 -28.59 3.97
C GLY A 243 -12.60 -27.99 5.34
N LEU A 244 -12.97 -26.74 5.58
CA LEU A 244 -12.75 -26.03 6.84
C LEU A 244 -14.04 -26.05 7.67
N SER A 245 -13.91 -26.30 8.97
CA SER A 245 -15.07 -26.39 9.87
C SER A 245 -15.29 -25.08 10.61
N LEU A 246 -16.51 -24.54 10.54
CA LEU A 246 -16.92 -23.33 11.25
C LEU A 246 -17.73 -23.72 12.50
N ILE A 247 -17.24 -23.36 13.68
CA ILE A 247 -17.91 -23.63 14.95
C ILE A 247 -18.17 -22.30 15.64
N THR A 248 -19.42 -22.07 16.03
CA THR A 248 -19.77 -20.94 16.89
C THR A 248 -19.68 -21.40 18.34
N THR A 249 -18.71 -20.88 19.09
CA THR A 249 -18.46 -21.29 20.48
C THR A 249 -18.75 -20.16 21.45
N ARG A 250 -18.99 -20.50 22.72
CA ARG A 250 -18.96 -19.50 23.79
C ARG A 250 -17.52 -18.99 23.96
N PRO A 251 -17.32 -17.71 24.30
CA PRO A 251 -15.98 -17.18 24.52
C PRO A 251 -15.18 -18.04 25.52
N PRO A 252 -13.89 -18.31 25.26
CA PRO A 252 -13.06 -19.00 26.23
C PRO A 252 -12.98 -18.18 27.54
N PRO A 253 -12.79 -18.84 28.70
CA PRO A 253 -12.67 -18.14 29.98
C PRO A 253 -11.59 -17.04 29.96
N ARG A 254 -11.86 -15.90 30.59
CA ARG A 254 -10.97 -14.71 30.58
C ARG A 254 -9.52 -15.01 30.99
N HIS A 255 -9.29 -15.97 31.87
CA HIS A 255 -7.94 -16.37 32.28
C HIS A 255 -7.17 -17.15 31.20
N LYS A 256 -7.87 -17.84 30.28
CA LYS A 256 -7.26 -18.56 29.15
C LYS A 256 -7.00 -17.65 27.95
N CYS A 257 -7.88 -16.67 27.71
CA CYS A 257 -7.69 -15.68 26.66
C CYS A 257 -8.02 -14.26 27.17
N PRO A 258 -7.09 -13.60 27.88
CA PRO A 258 -7.33 -12.27 28.43
C PRO A 258 -7.55 -11.19 27.36
N TYR A 259 -7.25 -11.46 26.09
CA TYR A 259 -7.50 -10.53 24.98
C TYR A 259 -8.96 -10.54 24.52
N ILE A 260 -9.67 -11.66 24.69
CA ILE A 260 -11.13 -11.76 24.49
C ILE A 260 -11.89 -11.13 25.67
N ALA A 261 -11.20 -10.67 26.73
CA ALA A 261 -11.84 -10.08 27.91
C ALA A 261 -12.61 -8.78 27.64
N LYS A 262 -12.33 -8.09 26.52
CA LYS A 262 -13.11 -6.93 26.06
C LYS A 262 -14.40 -7.30 25.31
N THR A 263 -14.50 -8.53 24.81
CA THR A 263 -15.69 -9.03 24.14
C THR A 263 -16.73 -9.39 25.22
N PRO A 264 -17.99 -8.93 25.12
CA PRO A 264 -19.03 -9.31 26.07
C PRO A 264 -19.13 -10.84 26.15
N GLN A 265 -19.11 -11.42 27.36
CA GLN A 265 -19.14 -12.89 27.55
C GLN A 265 -20.40 -13.58 27.00
N ASN A 266 -21.43 -12.78 26.69
CA ASN A 266 -22.67 -13.25 26.07
C ASN A 266 -22.64 -13.25 24.52
N LYS A 267 -21.61 -12.67 23.88
CA LYS A 267 -21.49 -12.68 22.41
C LYS A 267 -20.74 -13.96 21.99
N PRO A 268 -21.36 -14.85 21.18
CA PRO A 268 -20.67 -16.03 20.67
C PRO A 268 -19.51 -15.64 19.75
N ILE A 269 -18.45 -16.46 19.74
CA ILE A 269 -17.26 -16.25 18.92
C ILE A 269 -17.24 -17.29 17.80
N THR A 270 -16.97 -16.80 16.60
CA THR A 270 -16.74 -17.63 15.43
C THR A 270 -15.33 -18.24 15.50
N THR A 271 -15.27 -19.56 15.47
CA THR A 271 -14.04 -20.35 15.46
C THR A 271 -13.95 -21.13 14.15
N ILE A 272 -12.84 -21.02 13.43
CA ILE A 272 -12.56 -21.77 12.19
C ILE A 272 -11.47 -22.81 12.48
N GLN A 273 -11.68 -24.07 12.11
CA GLN A 273 -10.69 -25.13 12.30
C GLN A 273 -9.98 -25.46 10.98
N CYS A 274 -8.65 -25.58 11.05
CA CYS A 274 -7.79 -25.92 9.92
C CYS A 274 -6.58 -26.77 10.37
N ASP A 275 -5.80 -27.29 9.42
CA ASP A 275 -4.52 -27.93 9.74
C ASP A 275 -3.43 -26.89 9.99
N ALA A 276 -3.33 -25.87 9.14
CA ALA A 276 -2.33 -24.83 9.24
C ALA A 276 -2.92 -23.43 9.02
N VAL A 277 -2.55 -22.50 9.89
CA VAL A 277 -2.82 -21.07 9.71
C VAL A 277 -1.51 -20.32 9.42
N ILE A 278 -1.47 -19.58 8.33
CA ILE A 278 -0.36 -18.72 7.94
C ILE A 278 -0.79 -17.27 8.17
N VAL A 279 -0.05 -16.55 9.01
CA VAL A 279 -0.32 -15.15 9.32
C VAL A 279 0.55 -14.25 8.43
N GLY A 280 -0.04 -13.73 7.36
CA GLY A 280 0.59 -12.89 6.34
C GLY A 280 0.73 -13.63 5.01
N SER A 281 0.28 -12.99 3.92
CA SER A 281 0.24 -13.58 2.57
C SER A 281 1.44 -13.19 1.67
N GLY A 282 2.44 -12.53 2.26
CA GLY A 282 3.63 -12.02 1.57
C GLY A 282 4.58 -13.12 1.06
N SER A 283 5.78 -12.72 0.62
CA SER A 283 6.75 -13.62 -0.04
C SER A 283 7.03 -14.92 0.71
N GLY A 284 7.18 -14.89 2.04
CA GLY A 284 7.40 -16.10 2.83
C GLY A 284 6.11 -16.90 3.07
N GLY A 285 5.01 -16.21 3.44
CA GLY A 285 3.75 -16.86 3.79
C GLY A 285 3.06 -17.52 2.60
N GLY A 286 3.11 -16.89 1.42
CA GLY A 286 2.55 -17.45 0.18
C GLY A 286 3.19 -18.77 -0.21
N VAL A 287 4.53 -18.87 -0.13
CA VAL A 287 5.27 -20.11 -0.42
C VAL A 287 4.82 -21.25 0.50
N VAL A 288 4.78 -20.98 1.82
CA VAL A 288 4.36 -21.98 2.80
C VAL A 288 2.91 -22.43 2.57
N ALA A 289 2.00 -21.48 2.27
CA ALA A 289 0.61 -21.78 2.00
C ALA A 289 0.44 -22.69 0.77
N GLY A 290 1.11 -22.36 -0.35
CA GLY A 290 1.08 -23.17 -1.58
C GLY A 290 1.59 -24.58 -1.35
N VAL A 291 2.77 -24.73 -0.73
CA VAL A 291 3.38 -26.03 -0.48
C VAL A 291 2.53 -26.92 0.43
N LEU A 292 1.98 -26.36 1.52
CA LEU A 292 1.14 -27.14 2.45
C LEU A 292 -0.20 -27.53 1.81
N ALA A 293 -0.83 -26.64 1.05
CA ALA A 293 -2.12 -26.92 0.43
C ALA A 293 -1.99 -27.94 -0.72
N GLN A 294 -0.91 -27.88 -1.52
CA GLN A 294 -0.59 -28.90 -2.51
C GLN A 294 -0.30 -30.27 -1.89
N ALA A 295 0.23 -30.31 -0.67
CA ALA A 295 0.41 -31.53 0.10
C ALA A 295 -0.91 -32.07 0.72
N GLY A 296 -2.04 -31.39 0.51
CA GLY A 296 -3.36 -31.84 0.96
C GLY A 296 -3.82 -31.29 2.31
N TYR A 297 -3.01 -30.44 2.96
CA TYR A 297 -3.39 -29.84 4.26
C TYR A 297 -4.43 -28.73 4.08
N LYS A 298 -5.35 -28.61 5.06
CA LYS A 298 -6.33 -27.52 5.09
C LYS A 298 -5.71 -26.25 5.63
N VAL A 299 -5.58 -25.25 4.76
CA VAL A 299 -4.78 -24.04 4.99
C VAL A 299 -5.65 -22.79 5.06
N ILE A 300 -5.41 -21.94 6.06
CA ILE A 300 -5.96 -20.58 6.08
C ILE A 300 -4.82 -19.57 6.07
N VAL A 301 -4.88 -18.61 5.13
CA VAL A 301 -3.99 -17.45 5.10
C VAL A 301 -4.72 -16.24 5.66
N LEU A 302 -4.26 -15.69 6.79
CA LEU A 302 -4.76 -14.44 7.35
C LEU A 302 -3.96 -13.25 6.79
N GLU A 303 -4.63 -12.29 6.17
CA GLU A 303 -4.02 -11.06 5.67
C GLU A 303 -4.76 -9.84 6.22
N LYS A 304 -4.03 -8.87 6.79
CA LYS A 304 -4.63 -7.66 7.33
C LYS A 304 -5.03 -6.67 6.25
N GLY A 305 -4.34 -6.69 5.11
CA GLY A 305 -4.67 -5.89 3.94
C GLY A 305 -5.78 -6.49 3.11
N ASN A 306 -6.32 -5.70 2.17
CA ASN A 306 -7.34 -6.16 1.24
C ASN A 306 -6.72 -6.91 0.04
N TYR A 307 -7.54 -7.75 -0.61
CA TYR A 307 -7.25 -8.26 -1.95
C TYR A 307 -7.66 -7.21 -2.98
N ASN A 308 -6.70 -6.76 -3.80
CA ASN A 308 -6.96 -5.85 -4.91
C ASN A 308 -6.95 -6.65 -6.20
N ALA A 309 -8.14 -7.03 -6.68
CA ALA A 309 -8.33 -7.65 -7.99
C ALA A 309 -7.73 -6.78 -9.10
N ARG A 310 -7.34 -7.40 -10.23
CA ARG A 310 -6.73 -6.68 -11.37
C ARG A 310 -7.65 -5.56 -11.90
N SER A 311 -8.95 -5.82 -11.94
CA SER A 311 -9.98 -4.83 -12.29
C SER A 311 -10.09 -3.67 -11.29
N ASN A 312 -9.65 -3.86 -10.04
CA ASN A 312 -9.78 -2.88 -8.97
C ASN A 312 -8.49 -2.07 -8.76
N LEU A 313 -7.42 -2.39 -9.50
CA LEU A 313 -6.20 -1.60 -9.49
C LEU A 313 -6.43 -0.30 -10.26
N THR A 314 -6.45 0.82 -9.54
CA THR A 314 -6.56 2.16 -10.14
C THR A 314 -5.26 2.61 -10.79
N LEU A 315 -4.12 2.05 -10.34
CA LEU A 315 -2.76 2.48 -10.72
C LEU A 315 -2.47 3.97 -10.43
N LEU A 316 -3.35 4.61 -9.66
CA LEU A 316 -3.15 5.93 -9.09
C LEU A 316 -2.27 5.80 -7.86
N GLU A 317 -1.20 6.58 -7.79
CA GLU A 317 -0.22 6.52 -6.70
C GLU A 317 -0.89 6.76 -5.35
N GLY A 318 -1.63 7.87 -5.19
CA GLY A 318 -2.23 8.25 -3.91
C GLY A 318 -3.26 7.24 -3.40
N HIS A 319 -4.09 6.71 -4.31
CA HIS A 319 -5.07 5.67 -3.96
C HIS A 319 -4.37 4.37 -3.57
N THR A 320 -3.41 3.92 -4.37
CA THR A 320 -2.70 2.66 -4.15
C THR A 320 -1.87 2.70 -2.87
N VAL A 321 -1.16 3.80 -2.61
CA VAL A 321 -0.40 3.98 -1.36
C VAL A 321 -1.33 3.89 -0.14
N LYS A 322 -2.52 4.49 -0.21
CA LYS A 322 -3.52 4.41 0.87
C LYS A 322 -4.10 3.01 1.07
N SER A 323 -4.27 2.22 0.00
CA SER A 323 -4.97 0.92 0.06
C SER A 323 -4.04 -0.29 0.21
N MET A 324 -2.79 -0.20 -0.25
CA MET A 324 -1.88 -1.35 -0.36
C MET A 324 -0.60 -1.22 0.47
N TYR A 325 -0.33 -0.07 1.11
CA TYR A 325 0.88 0.13 1.90
C TYR A 325 0.55 0.27 3.39
N GLU A 326 1.49 -0.20 4.22
CA GLU A 326 1.45 -0.03 5.68
C GLU A 326 1.39 1.44 6.04
N CYS A 327 0.52 1.79 7.01
CA CYS A 327 0.33 3.16 7.46
C CYS A 327 0.10 4.16 6.31
N ASN A 328 -0.58 3.74 5.23
CA ASN A 328 -0.82 4.54 4.03
C ASN A 328 0.47 5.11 3.42
N GLY A 329 1.57 4.34 3.45
CA GLY A 329 2.89 4.74 2.94
C GLY A 329 3.69 5.67 3.85
N LEU A 330 3.19 5.97 5.04
CA LEU A 330 3.81 6.91 5.99
C LEU A 330 4.50 6.23 7.17
N LEU A 331 4.85 4.95 7.05
CA LEU A 331 5.64 4.27 8.07
C LEU A 331 7.07 4.82 8.05
N ALA A 332 7.60 5.19 9.22
CA ALA A 332 8.93 5.78 9.37
C ALA A 332 9.60 5.31 10.66
N THR A 333 10.90 5.58 10.80
CA THR A 333 11.61 5.50 12.08
C THR A 333 11.12 6.59 13.04
N ASP A 334 11.35 6.41 14.36
CA ASP A 334 10.88 7.35 15.40
C ASP A 334 11.43 8.78 15.20
N ASP A 335 12.61 8.90 14.58
CA ASP A 335 13.28 10.14 14.21
C ASP A 335 13.03 10.56 12.75
N THR A 336 12.02 9.96 12.09
CA THR A 336 11.59 10.16 10.69
C THR A 336 12.70 10.20 9.63
N GLY A 337 13.92 9.78 9.98
CA GLY A 337 15.08 9.83 9.10
C GLY A 337 15.02 8.79 7.98
N VAL A 338 14.28 7.71 8.20
CA VAL A 338 14.05 6.65 7.21
C VAL A 338 12.56 6.39 7.07
N MET A 339 12.05 6.55 5.84
CA MET A 339 10.72 6.11 5.44
C MET A 339 10.77 4.63 5.02
N ILE A 340 9.77 3.86 5.42
CA ILE A 340 9.68 2.42 5.18
C ILE A 340 8.42 2.12 4.37
N LEU A 341 8.61 1.67 3.13
CA LEU A 341 7.51 1.21 2.28
C LEU A 341 7.31 -0.29 2.46
N ALA A 342 6.26 -0.66 3.20
CA ALA A 342 5.88 -2.05 3.44
C ALA A 342 4.48 -2.31 2.85
N GLY A 343 4.29 -3.46 2.20
CA GLY A 343 2.97 -3.83 1.65
C GLY A 343 2.01 -4.32 2.73
N SER A 344 0.76 -3.85 2.66
CA SER A 344 -0.39 -4.26 3.47
C SER A 344 -1.57 -4.57 2.54
N THR A 345 -1.43 -5.66 1.77
CA THR A 345 -2.39 -6.17 0.79
C THR A 345 -2.12 -7.66 0.61
N VAL A 346 -3.06 -8.42 0.04
CA VAL A 346 -2.79 -9.82 -0.34
C VAL A 346 -1.58 -9.89 -1.26
N GLY A 347 -0.61 -10.73 -0.91
CA GLY A 347 0.71 -10.83 -1.54
C GLY A 347 1.81 -9.95 -0.90
N GLY A 348 1.44 -9.08 0.05
CA GLY A 348 2.36 -8.24 0.83
C GLY A 348 3.31 -7.42 -0.03
N GLY A 349 4.59 -7.36 0.36
CA GLY A 349 5.62 -6.64 -0.39
C GLY A 349 5.84 -7.16 -1.83
N SER A 350 5.51 -8.43 -2.12
CA SER A 350 5.65 -8.97 -3.49
C SER A 350 4.65 -8.35 -4.47
N ALA A 351 3.50 -7.88 -3.96
CA ALA A 351 2.48 -7.20 -4.74
C ALA A 351 2.95 -5.82 -5.25
N ILE A 352 3.74 -5.11 -4.42
CA ILE A 352 4.09 -3.69 -4.61
C ILE A 352 5.57 -3.42 -4.89
N ASN A 353 6.44 -4.44 -4.96
CA ASN A 353 7.86 -4.23 -5.27
C ASN A 353 8.13 -4.01 -6.78
N TRP A 354 9.36 -3.60 -7.09
CA TRP A 354 9.87 -3.36 -8.45
C TRP A 354 10.41 -4.60 -9.19
N SER A 355 9.90 -5.80 -8.89
CA SER A 355 10.28 -7.06 -9.58
C SER A 355 11.73 -7.56 -9.40
N ALA A 356 12.65 -6.73 -8.88
CA ALA A 356 14.03 -7.12 -8.62
C ALA A 356 14.12 -8.38 -7.76
N SER A 357 14.83 -9.40 -8.26
CA SER A 357 14.89 -10.75 -7.70
C SER A 357 16.34 -11.21 -7.64
N ILE A 358 17.04 -10.76 -6.60
CA ILE A 358 18.48 -10.99 -6.42
C ILE A 358 18.67 -12.23 -5.54
N ARG A 359 19.51 -13.17 -5.98
CA ARG A 359 19.92 -14.32 -5.16
C ARG A 359 20.76 -13.86 -3.98
N THR A 360 20.70 -14.59 -2.87
CA THR A 360 21.57 -14.33 -1.71
C THR A 360 23.03 -14.36 -2.15
N PRO A 361 23.81 -13.27 -1.98
CA PRO A 361 25.20 -13.23 -2.44
C PRO A 361 26.09 -14.23 -1.68
N ASP A 362 27.09 -14.79 -2.37
CA ASP A 362 27.99 -15.81 -1.79
C ASP A 362 28.71 -15.36 -0.52
N HIS A 363 29.08 -14.07 -0.44
CA HIS A 363 29.71 -13.51 0.75
C HIS A 363 28.75 -13.47 1.96
N VAL A 364 27.46 -13.21 1.73
CA VAL A 364 26.42 -13.23 2.78
C VAL A 364 26.17 -14.67 3.25
N ILE A 365 26.10 -15.64 2.32
CA ILE A 365 26.00 -17.06 2.68
C ILE A 365 27.21 -17.49 3.52
N SER A 366 28.42 -17.07 3.11
CA SER A 366 29.65 -17.37 3.82
C SER A 366 29.68 -16.75 5.23
N GLU A 367 29.19 -15.52 5.38
CA GLU A 367 29.02 -14.86 6.67
C GLU A 367 28.05 -15.64 7.57
N TRP A 368 26.85 -15.96 7.08
CA TRP A 368 25.84 -16.70 7.86
C TRP A 368 26.34 -18.08 8.30
N ARG A 369 27.02 -18.81 7.40
CA ARG A 369 27.57 -20.14 7.71
C ARG A 369 28.73 -20.04 8.69
N ASN A 370 29.74 -19.23 8.38
CA ASN A 370 31.03 -19.29 9.07
C ASN A 370 31.07 -18.44 10.34
N GLN A 371 30.37 -17.29 10.37
CA GLN A 371 30.41 -16.36 11.50
C GLN A 371 29.22 -16.52 12.45
N HIS A 372 28.08 -16.99 11.95
CA HIS A 372 26.86 -17.17 12.73
C HIS A 372 26.47 -18.64 12.95
N GLU A 373 27.29 -19.59 12.47
CA GLU A 373 27.09 -21.04 12.66
C GLU A 373 25.75 -21.55 12.08
N LEU A 374 25.24 -20.89 11.04
CA LEU A 374 23.98 -21.25 10.39
C LEU A 374 24.26 -22.13 9.16
N GLU A 375 24.74 -23.35 9.40
CA GLU A 375 25.19 -24.31 8.37
C GLU A 375 24.16 -24.57 7.26
N LEU A 376 22.86 -24.50 7.59
CA LEU A 376 21.75 -24.66 6.64
C LEU A 376 21.92 -23.78 5.40
N PHE A 377 22.35 -22.52 5.55
CA PHE A 377 22.45 -21.59 4.41
C PHE A 377 23.59 -21.93 3.45
N GLY A 378 24.58 -22.73 3.89
CA GLY A 378 25.63 -23.24 3.02
C GLY A 378 25.37 -24.65 2.48
N SER A 379 24.18 -25.20 2.71
CA SER A 379 23.84 -26.57 2.32
C SER A 379 23.21 -26.66 0.92
N ASP A 380 23.29 -27.84 0.32
CA ASP A 380 22.61 -28.15 -0.96
C ASP A 380 21.10 -27.94 -0.89
N ALA A 381 20.49 -28.11 0.31
CA ALA A 381 19.07 -27.90 0.52
C ALA A 381 18.67 -26.43 0.33
N TYR A 382 19.49 -25.48 0.81
CA TYR A 382 19.23 -24.06 0.63
C TYR A 382 19.41 -23.62 -0.83
N GLU A 383 20.46 -24.13 -1.49
CA GLU A 383 20.71 -23.87 -2.90
C GLU A 383 19.58 -24.45 -3.79
N ALA A 384 19.11 -25.66 -3.49
CA ALA A 384 17.95 -26.26 -4.17
C ALA A 384 16.66 -25.44 -3.93
N ALA A 385 16.46 -24.91 -2.72
CA ALA A 385 15.32 -24.05 -2.42
C ALA A 385 15.39 -22.73 -3.19
N LEU A 386 16.56 -22.08 -3.26
CA LEU A 386 16.77 -20.86 -4.05
C LEU A 386 16.49 -21.10 -5.54
N ARG A 387 16.96 -22.22 -6.09
CA ARG A 387 16.68 -22.60 -7.49
C ARG A 387 15.19 -22.81 -7.72
N THR A 388 14.53 -23.61 -6.89
CA THR A 388 13.08 -23.84 -6.96
C THR A 388 12.29 -22.53 -6.95
N VAL A 389 12.65 -21.59 -6.07
CA VAL A 389 11.98 -20.28 -6.00
C VAL A 389 12.24 -19.45 -7.25
N CYS A 390 13.50 -19.36 -7.71
CA CYS A 390 13.86 -18.60 -8.92
C CYS A 390 13.14 -19.14 -10.17
N ASP A 391 13.09 -20.46 -10.31
CA ASP A 391 12.46 -21.14 -11.45
C ASP A 391 10.94 -20.92 -11.44
N ARG A 392 10.28 -21.10 -10.28
CA ARG A 392 8.83 -20.86 -10.14
C ARG A 392 8.45 -19.41 -10.43
N MET A 393 9.29 -18.46 -10.00
CA MET A 393 9.11 -17.02 -10.25
C MET A 393 9.56 -16.60 -11.66
N GLY A 394 10.22 -17.47 -12.43
CA GLY A 394 10.76 -17.15 -13.75
C GLY A 394 11.76 -16.00 -13.73
N VAL A 395 12.70 -16.02 -12.77
CA VAL A 395 13.70 -14.96 -12.60
C VAL A 395 14.66 -14.94 -13.80
N GLN A 396 14.82 -13.77 -14.42
CA GLN A 396 15.61 -13.57 -15.65
C GLN A 396 16.20 -12.15 -15.73
N SER A 397 17.22 -11.90 -16.55
CA SER A 397 17.94 -10.60 -16.65
C SER A 397 17.86 -9.88 -18.02
N GLU A 398 17.13 -10.44 -18.96
CA GLU A 398 16.82 -9.90 -20.28
C GLU A 398 15.75 -8.78 -20.20
N PHE A 399 15.78 -7.90 -21.20
CA PHE A 399 14.80 -6.86 -21.43
C PHE A 399 14.73 -6.52 -22.92
N ASN A 400 13.54 -6.17 -23.41
CA ASN A 400 13.35 -5.70 -24.78
C ASN A 400 13.54 -4.18 -24.90
N GLU A 401 13.07 -3.45 -23.89
CA GLU A 401 13.11 -2.00 -23.83
C GLU A 401 13.76 -1.52 -22.52
N GLU A 402 14.54 -0.44 -22.62
CA GLU A 402 15.20 0.23 -21.50
C GLU A 402 14.68 1.66 -21.37
N ASN A 403 14.32 2.07 -20.16
CA ASN A 403 13.88 3.44 -19.92
C ASN A 403 15.05 4.44 -19.99
N LEU A 404 14.71 5.71 -20.18
CA LEU A 404 15.69 6.80 -20.31
C LEU A 404 16.68 6.83 -19.14
N ASN A 405 16.19 6.79 -17.90
CA ASN A 405 17.00 6.93 -16.70
C ASN A 405 18.07 5.83 -16.61
N ASN A 406 17.68 4.58 -16.88
CA ASN A 406 18.59 3.44 -16.89
C ASN A 406 19.61 3.56 -18.03
N SER A 407 19.20 4.01 -19.22
CA SER A 407 20.11 4.16 -20.37
C SER A 407 21.17 5.24 -20.13
N VAL A 408 20.79 6.36 -19.51
CA VAL A 408 21.71 7.46 -19.15
C VAL A 408 22.70 7.00 -18.10
N LEU A 409 22.22 6.32 -17.05
CA LEU A 409 23.09 5.78 -16.00
C LEU A 409 24.07 4.74 -16.56
N ARG A 410 23.59 3.81 -17.38
CA ARG A 410 24.41 2.79 -18.05
C ARG A 410 25.50 3.43 -18.90
N ARG A 411 25.15 4.45 -19.72
CA ARG A 411 26.11 5.18 -20.55
C ARG A 411 27.19 5.85 -19.69
N GLY A 412 26.78 6.61 -18.67
CA GLY A 412 27.71 7.28 -17.77
C GLY A 412 28.65 6.31 -17.05
N CYS A 413 28.11 5.19 -16.54
CA CYS A 413 28.93 4.13 -15.94
C CYS A 413 29.93 3.54 -16.94
N THR A 414 29.50 3.27 -18.18
CA THR A 414 30.35 2.69 -19.22
C THR A 414 31.48 3.65 -19.62
N GLU A 415 31.17 4.94 -19.81
CA GLU A 415 32.16 5.98 -20.16
C GLU A 415 33.21 6.18 -19.06
N LEU A 416 32.83 5.99 -17.79
CA LEU A 416 33.72 6.06 -16.64
C LEU A 416 34.45 4.73 -16.33
N GLY A 417 34.18 3.66 -17.09
CA GLY A 417 34.79 2.34 -16.88
C GLY A 417 34.22 1.54 -15.70
N TYR A 418 33.03 1.90 -15.19
CA TYR A 418 32.34 1.15 -14.15
C TYR A 418 31.62 -0.09 -14.72
N PRO A 419 31.64 -1.24 -14.02
CA PRO A 419 30.93 -2.44 -14.45
C PRO A 419 29.41 -2.22 -14.34
N VAL A 420 28.69 -2.57 -15.41
CA VAL A 420 27.22 -2.50 -15.45
C VAL A 420 26.65 -3.90 -15.66
N LYS A 421 25.64 -4.25 -14.85
CA LYS A 421 24.90 -5.51 -14.96
C LYS A 421 23.40 -5.24 -14.89
N ASN A 422 22.62 -6.09 -15.56
CA ASN A 422 21.17 -6.05 -15.46
C ASN A 422 20.73 -6.68 -14.14
N ILE A 423 19.80 -6.04 -13.44
CA ILE A 423 19.17 -6.59 -12.24
C ILE A 423 18.21 -7.70 -12.67
N PRO A 424 18.33 -8.93 -12.15
CA PRO A 424 17.36 -9.99 -12.45
C PRO A 424 15.97 -9.63 -11.94
N ARG A 425 14.94 -10.03 -12.69
CA ARG A 425 13.53 -9.69 -12.47
C ARG A 425 12.65 -10.93 -12.59
N ASN A 426 11.57 -10.97 -11.81
CA ASN A 426 10.51 -12.01 -11.90
C ASN A 426 9.38 -11.61 -12.86
N SER A 427 9.74 -11.11 -14.05
CA SER A 427 8.82 -10.70 -15.10
C SER A 427 9.42 -11.03 -16.46
N THR A 428 8.61 -11.10 -17.52
CA THR A 428 9.09 -11.39 -18.88
C THR A 428 9.92 -10.24 -19.45
N ALA A 429 10.77 -10.52 -20.46
CA ALA A 429 11.68 -9.53 -21.03
C ALA A 429 10.96 -8.31 -21.65
N ASP A 430 9.74 -8.51 -22.15
CA ASP A 430 8.84 -7.51 -22.73
C ASP A 430 7.96 -6.77 -21.69
N HIS A 431 8.16 -7.01 -20.39
CA HIS A 431 7.42 -6.31 -19.35
C HIS A 431 7.99 -4.91 -19.11
N TYR A 432 7.36 -3.91 -19.75
CA TYR A 432 7.68 -2.49 -19.65
C TYR A 432 6.39 -1.69 -19.34
N CYS A 433 5.95 -1.68 -18.08
CA CYS A 433 4.77 -0.90 -17.67
C CYS A 433 5.16 0.35 -16.88
N GLY A 434 5.93 0.25 -15.78
CA GLY A 434 6.26 1.42 -14.95
C GLY A 434 5.30 1.66 -13.76
N TRP A 435 4.25 0.84 -13.62
CA TRP A 435 3.31 0.88 -12.48
C TRP A 435 3.45 -0.31 -11.52
N CYS A 436 4.55 -1.09 -11.59
CA CYS A 436 4.69 -2.32 -10.78
C CYS A 436 4.56 -2.10 -9.27
N CYS A 437 4.86 -0.90 -8.78
CA CYS A 437 4.71 -0.52 -7.37
C CYS A 437 3.26 -0.26 -6.95
N PHE A 438 2.34 -0.22 -7.91
CA PHE A 438 0.92 0.00 -7.69
C PHE A 438 0.08 -1.26 -7.99
N GLY A 439 0.73 -2.43 -8.04
CA GLY A 439 0.12 -3.69 -8.45
C GLY A 439 0.37 -4.04 -9.91
N CYS A 440 0.25 -5.33 -10.25
CA CYS A 440 0.47 -5.82 -11.62
C CYS A 440 -0.88 -6.14 -12.27
N ARG A 441 -1.38 -5.22 -13.09
CA ARG A 441 -2.69 -5.38 -13.75
C ARG A 441 -2.78 -6.57 -14.71
N ASP A 442 -1.65 -6.97 -15.27
CA ASP A 442 -1.49 -7.95 -16.33
C ASP A 442 -0.95 -9.28 -15.82
N GLY A 443 -0.71 -9.41 -14.50
CA GLY A 443 -0.25 -10.66 -13.87
C GLY A 443 1.14 -11.14 -14.31
N ARG A 444 1.89 -10.35 -15.07
CA ARG A 444 3.21 -10.74 -15.62
C ARG A 444 4.34 -10.66 -14.60
N LYS A 445 4.18 -9.89 -13.53
CA LYS A 445 5.11 -9.88 -12.38
C LYS A 445 4.77 -11.03 -11.44
N LYS A 446 5.61 -12.07 -11.44
CA LYS A 446 5.38 -13.34 -10.74
C LYS A 446 5.69 -13.26 -9.24
N GLY A 447 4.90 -12.48 -8.50
CA GLY A 447 4.88 -12.48 -7.03
C GLY A 447 4.05 -13.65 -6.47
N THR A 448 3.78 -13.66 -5.16
CA THR A 448 2.99 -14.76 -4.56
C THR A 448 1.56 -14.82 -5.10
N LEU A 449 1.00 -13.68 -5.55
CA LEU A 449 -0.30 -13.58 -6.20
C LEU A 449 -0.44 -14.38 -7.50
N GLU A 450 0.67 -14.69 -8.16
CA GLU A 450 0.73 -15.33 -9.48
C GLU A 450 1.51 -16.66 -9.42
N THR A 451 1.86 -17.12 -8.21
CA THR A 451 2.66 -18.32 -7.96
C THR A 451 2.04 -19.16 -6.84
N TRP A 452 2.65 -19.23 -5.66
CA TRP A 452 2.25 -20.18 -4.62
C TRP A 452 0.86 -19.96 -4.01
N LEU A 453 0.33 -18.73 -3.99
CA LEU A 453 -1.06 -18.53 -3.58
C LEU A 453 -2.04 -19.06 -4.64
N VAL A 454 -1.65 -19.05 -5.92
CA VAL A 454 -2.43 -19.66 -7.00
C VAL A 454 -2.38 -21.17 -6.84
N ASP A 455 -1.21 -21.74 -6.58
CA ASP A 455 -1.03 -23.17 -6.28
C ASP A 455 -1.95 -23.62 -5.12
N MET A 456 -2.04 -22.80 -4.07
CA MET A 456 -2.96 -23.04 -2.95
C MET A 456 -4.43 -22.98 -3.40
N ALA A 457 -4.82 -21.95 -4.15
CA ALA A 457 -6.18 -21.77 -4.63
C ALA A 457 -6.63 -22.92 -5.55
N GLU A 458 -5.77 -23.34 -6.48
CA GLU A 458 -6.02 -24.42 -7.43
C GLU A 458 -6.11 -25.79 -6.75
N SER A 459 -5.38 -25.99 -5.64
CA SER A 459 -5.49 -27.23 -4.86
C SER A 459 -6.86 -27.43 -4.21
N GLY A 460 -7.65 -26.37 -4.04
CA GLY A 460 -8.92 -26.39 -3.29
C GLY A 460 -8.77 -26.64 -1.78
N ASN A 461 -7.54 -26.70 -1.27
CA ASN A 461 -7.25 -27.01 0.13
C ASN A 461 -6.96 -25.78 0.99
N GLY A 462 -7.05 -24.56 0.46
CA GLY A 462 -6.84 -23.37 1.25
C GLY A 462 -7.62 -22.15 0.83
N VAL A 463 -7.78 -21.23 1.77
CA VAL A 463 -8.47 -19.95 1.59
C VAL A 463 -7.65 -18.80 2.16
N ILE A 464 -7.90 -17.60 1.65
CA ILE A 464 -7.31 -16.33 2.09
C ILE A 464 -8.42 -15.50 2.72
N LEU A 465 -8.18 -15.02 3.95
CA LEU A 465 -9.05 -14.10 4.66
C LEU A 465 -8.39 -12.70 4.64
N PRO A 466 -8.71 -11.83 3.66
CA PRO A 466 -8.23 -10.45 3.64
C PRO A 466 -8.95 -9.59 4.68
N GLY A 467 -8.39 -8.41 4.99
CA GLY A 467 -8.94 -7.48 5.97
C GLY A 467 -8.97 -8.03 7.41
N CYS A 468 -8.25 -9.11 7.67
CA CYS A 468 -8.24 -9.84 8.94
C CYS A 468 -6.88 -9.67 9.64
N GLN A 469 -6.86 -8.83 10.68
CA GLN A 469 -5.66 -8.56 11.46
C GLN A 469 -5.47 -9.61 12.55
N ALA A 470 -4.41 -10.41 12.45
CA ALA A 470 -3.99 -11.27 13.55
C ALA A 470 -3.54 -10.43 14.76
N ILE A 471 -4.09 -10.78 15.92
CA ILE A 471 -3.89 -10.07 17.18
C ILE A 471 -2.91 -10.82 18.06
N LYS A 472 -3.09 -12.14 18.15
CA LYS A 472 -2.34 -12.99 19.08
C LYS A 472 -2.35 -14.45 18.63
N VAL A 473 -1.21 -15.13 18.76
CA VAL A 473 -1.13 -16.60 18.68
C VAL A 473 -1.57 -17.19 20.02
N LEU A 474 -2.50 -18.14 19.95
CA LEU A 474 -2.95 -18.94 21.09
C LEU A 474 -1.97 -20.09 21.30
N HIS A 475 -1.66 -20.37 22.56
CA HIS A 475 -0.82 -21.50 22.93
C HIS A 475 -1.27 -22.12 24.25
N GLU A 476 -1.07 -23.42 24.37
CA GLU A 476 -1.23 -24.16 25.61
C GLU A 476 0.06 -24.07 26.43
N ASP A 477 -0.06 -23.58 27.67
CA ASP A 477 1.00 -23.69 28.66
C ASP A 477 1.05 -25.13 29.18
N ARG A 478 2.17 -25.81 28.94
CA ARG A 478 2.42 -27.18 29.40
C ARG A 478 3.47 -27.21 30.52
N GLY A 479 3.64 -26.12 31.24
CA GLY A 479 4.53 -25.97 32.39
C GLY A 479 5.99 -26.18 32.01
N ARG A 480 6.58 -27.29 32.45
CA ARG A 480 7.99 -27.64 32.13
C ARG A 480 8.20 -28.09 30.68
N LYS A 481 7.13 -28.45 29.95
CA LYS A 481 7.21 -28.83 28.53
C LYS A 481 7.08 -27.61 27.63
N ARG A 482 7.57 -27.71 26.40
CA ARG A 482 7.42 -26.64 25.40
C ARG A 482 5.94 -26.34 25.17
N ASN A 483 5.59 -25.06 25.18
CA ASN A 483 4.25 -24.60 24.82
C ASN A 483 3.94 -25.00 23.37
N VAL A 484 2.67 -25.27 23.10
CA VAL A 484 2.19 -25.69 21.78
C VAL A 484 1.22 -24.63 21.28
N ALA A 485 1.48 -24.07 20.10
CA ALA A 485 0.54 -23.16 19.46
C ALA A 485 -0.73 -23.93 19.06
N THR A 486 -1.89 -23.35 19.33
CA THR A 486 -3.20 -23.98 19.06
C THR A 486 -4.05 -23.19 18.08
N GLY A 487 -3.58 -22.02 17.65
CA GLY A 487 -4.37 -21.15 16.81
C GLY A 487 -4.00 -19.68 16.86
N VAL A 488 -4.85 -18.84 16.31
CA VAL A 488 -4.69 -17.39 16.23
C VAL A 488 -6.01 -16.70 16.52
N VAL A 489 -5.97 -15.67 17.37
CA VAL A 489 -7.05 -14.68 17.49
C VAL A 489 -6.82 -13.59 16.46
N PHE A 490 -7.86 -13.26 15.71
CA PHE A 490 -7.82 -12.18 14.73
C PHE A 490 -9.05 -11.28 14.85
N GLU A 491 -8.94 -10.07 14.32
CA GLU A 491 -10.01 -9.09 14.23
C GLU A 491 -10.21 -8.64 12.79
N TYR A 492 -11.45 -8.37 12.41
CA TYR A 492 -11.80 -7.68 11.17
C TYR A 492 -12.76 -6.53 11.46
N ASP A 493 -12.77 -5.53 10.57
CA ASP A 493 -13.73 -4.43 10.64
C ASP A 493 -15.09 -4.89 10.07
N ASN A 494 -16.14 -4.84 10.90
CA ASN A 494 -17.50 -5.14 10.46
C ASN A 494 -18.19 -3.82 10.07
N HIS A 495 -18.39 -3.62 8.77
CA HIS A 495 -18.99 -2.40 8.23
C HIS A 495 -20.47 -2.23 8.62
N TRP A 496 -21.19 -3.32 8.92
CA TRP A 496 -22.59 -3.26 9.33
C TRP A 496 -22.76 -2.71 10.75
N SER A 497 -21.86 -3.08 11.67
CA SER A 497 -21.88 -2.59 13.05
C SER A 497 -21.01 -1.34 13.26
N GLY A 498 -20.06 -1.08 12.37
CA GLY A 498 -19.03 -0.06 12.56
C GLY A 498 -18.00 -0.42 13.65
N GLU A 499 -18.02 -1.66 14.13
CA GLU A 499 -17.14 -2.16 15.19
C GLU A 499 -16.21 -3.27 14.69
N LYS A 500 -15.12 -3.48 15.42
CA LYS A 500 -14.25 -4.63 15.21
C LYS A 500 -14.88 -5.89 15.77
N GLU A 501 -14.86 -6.96 15.00
CA GLU A 501 -15.28 -8.29 15.45
C GLU A 501 -14.08 -9.21 15.64
N THR A 502 -14.13 -9.99 16.72
CA THR A 502 -13.06 -10.92 17.10
C THR A 502 -13.46 -12.35 16.74
N CYS A 503 -12.54 -13.06 16.11
CA CYS A 503 -12.68 -14.47 15.74
C CYS A 503 -11.44 -15.28 16.10
N ILE A 504 -11.57 -16.60 16.07
CA ILE A 504 -10.50 -17.55 16.38
C ILE A 504 -10.29 -18.47 15.19
N ILE A 505 -9.03 -18.76 14.88
CA ILE A 505 -8.66 -19.91 14.06
C ILE A 505 -7.98 -20.91 14.98
N GLU A 506 -8.48 -22.14 15.01
CA GLU A 506 -7.81 -23.28 15.63
C GLU A 506 -7.00 -24.02 14.55
N SER A 507 -5.75 -24.33 14.87
CA SER A 507 -4.81 -24.92 13.91
C SER A 507 -3.83 -25.85 14.60
N LYS A 508 -3.40 -26.91 13.92
CA LYS A 508 -2.31 -27.79 14.38
C LYS A 508 -0.95 -27.12 14.22
N VAL A 509 -0.80 -26.29 13.18
CA VAL A 509 0.43 -25.53 12.89
C VAL A 509 0.09 -24.05 12.70
N THR A 510 0.85 -23.18 13.33
CA THR A 510 0.76 -21.72 13.14
C THR A 510 2.07 -21.19 12.59
N VAL A 511 2.01 -20.49 11.45
CA VAL A 511 3.17 -19.89 10.80
C VAL A 511 3.05 -18.37 10.89
N ALA A 512 3.98 -17.72 11.60
CA ALA A 512 4.04 -16.26 11.67
C ALA A 512 4.88 -15.71 10.50
N ALA A 513 4.22 -15.18 9.47
CA ALA A 513 4.82 -14.70 8.23
C ALA A 513 4.48 -13.22 7.94
N CYS A 514 4.40 -12.39 9.00
CA CYS A 514 3.92 -11.00 8.91
C CYS A 514 4.98 -10.00 8.41
N GLY A 515 6.13 -10.48 7.91
CA GLY A 515 7.30 -9.66 7.57
C GLY A 515 8.11 -9.22 8.78
N ALA A 516 9.30 -8.64 8.54
CA ALA A 516 10.27 -8.28 9.58
C ALA A 516 9.74 -7.27 10.61
N LEU A 517 8.79 -6.42 10.20
CA LEU A 517 8.24 -5.35 11.03
C LEU A 517 7.12 -5.86 11.96
N ASN A 518 6.20 -6.68 11.45
CA ASN A 518 5.00 -7.08 12.20
C ASN A 518 5.12 -8.44 12.90
N THR A 519 5.97 -9.34 12.42
CA THR A 519 6.20 -10.65 13.07
C THR A 519 6.63 -10.49 14.53
N PRO A 520 7.65 -9.67 14.88
CA PRO A 520 8.05 -9.51 16.28
C PRO A 520 6.95 -8.89 17.15
N VAL A 521 6.10 -8.02 16.58
CA VAL A 521 4.95 -7.44 17.29
C VAL A 521 3.94 -8.52 17.65
N LEU A 522 3.58 -9.40 16.69
CA LEU A 522 2.69 -10.53 16.94
C LEU A 522 3.26 -11.48 18.00
N LEU A 523 4.55 -11.84 17.89
CA LEU A 523 5.20 -12.76 18.84
C LEU A 523 5.24 -12.17 20.26
N LYS A 524 5.57 -10.87 20.41
CA LYS A 524 5.52 -10.19 21.72
C LYS A 524 4.12 -10.17 22.31
N ARG A 525 3.10 -9.80 21.52
CA ARG A 525 1.69 -9.83 21.95
C ARG A 525 1.22 -11.24 22.33
N SER A 526 1.80 -12.26 21.70
CA SER A 526 1.57 -13.68 22.00
C SER A 526 2.24 -14.15 23.30
N GLY A 527 3.07 -13.30 23.92
CA GLY A 527 3.70 -13.57 25.21
C GLY A 527 5.05 -14.28 25.12
N LEU A 528 5.63 -14.39 23.91
CA LEU A 528 6.98 -14.93 23.76
C LEU A 528 8.00 -13.95 24.36
N ARG A 529 8.93 -14.49 25.16
CA ARG A 529 9.88 -13.70 25.98
C ARG A 529 11.33 -13.76 25.50
N ASN A 530 11.59 -14.33 24.33
CA ASN A 530 12.96 -14.37 23.79
C ASN A 530 13.46 -12.92 23.58
N ALA A 531 14.59 -12.60 24.19
CA ALA A 531 15.15 -11.24 24.23
C ALA A 531 15.55 -10.70 22.84
N ASN A 532 15.69 -11.56 21.83
CA ASN A 532 16.02 -11.19 20.46
C ASN A 532 14.79 -10.76 19.65
N ILE A 533 13.56 -11.02 20.12
CA ILE A 533 12.35 -10.68 19.37
C ILE A 533 12.25 -9.16 19.23
N GLY A 534 12.26 -8.69 17.98
CA GLY A 534 12.20 -7.27 17.63
C GLY A 534 13.51 -6.52 17.84
N LYS A 535 14.64 -7.22 17.95
CA LYS A 535 15.99 -6.65 17.86
C LYS A 535 16.60 -6.95 16.48
N ASN A 536 17.76 -6.36 16.20
CA ASN A 536 18.58 -6.63 15.02
C ASN A 536 17.83 -6.34 13.69
N LEU A 537 16.98 -5.32 13.66
CA LEU A 537 16.38 -4.84 12.41
C LEU A 537 17.48 -4.23 11.54
N HIS A 538 17.65 -4.76 10.34
CA HIS A 538 18.54 -4.22 9.33
C HIS A 538 17.69 -3.61 8.21
N LEU A 539 18.04 -2.41 7.79
CA LEU A 539 17.40 -1.67 6.71
C LEU A 539 18.46 -1.30 5.68
N HIS A 540 18.08 -1.23 4.40
CA HIS A 540 18.92 -0.67 3.34
C HIS A 540 18.42 0.74 3.04
N PRO A 541 18.98 1.79 3.66
CA PRO A 541 18.61 3.16 3.34
C PRO A 541 19.01 3.47 1.89
N VAL A 542 18.05 3.97 1.11
CA VAL A 542 18.26 4.34 -0.30
C VAL A 542 18.30 5.86 -0.40
N VAL A 543 19.35 6.38 -1.05
CA VAL A 543 19.47 7.81 -1.37
C VAL A 543 19.00 8.00 -2.80
N MET A 544 18.13 9.00 -3.01
CA MET A 544 17.72 9.43 -4.34
C MET A 544 18.66 10.53 -4.83
N ALA A 545 19.16 10.37 -6.06
CA ALA A 545 19.89 11.40 -6.79
C ALA A 545 19.11 11.73 -8.06
N GLY A 546 19.01 13.01 -8.39
CA GLY A 546 18.36 13.50 -9.60
C GLY A 546 19.23 14.56 -10.27
N ASP A 547 19.05 14.70 -11.57
CA ASP A 547 19.65 15.75 -12.39
C ASP A 547 18.57 16.37 -13.27
N THR A 548 18.66 17.67 -13.49
CA THR A 548 17.81 18.42 -14.42
C THR A 548 18.60 18.68 -15.68
N SER A 549 18.88 17.64 -16.47
CA SER A 549 19.59 17.84 -17.74
C SER A 549 18.64 18.42 -18.79
N PRO A 550 18.97 19.53 -19.47
CA PRO A 550 18.18 20.07 -20.57
C PRO A 550 18.27 19.25 -21.86
N GLN A 551 18.81 18.03 -21.82
CA GLN A 551 18.87 17.15 -22.99
C GLN A 551 17.46 16.70 -23.40
N GLN A 552 16.81 17.50 -24.25
CA GLN A 552 16.06 16.94 -25.35
C GLN A 552 17.03 16.02 -26.10
N LEU A 553 16.95 14.71 -25.86
CA LEU A 553 17.50 13.75 -26.80
C LEU A 553 16.99 14.15 -28.18
N PRO A 554 17.87 14.42 -29.16
CA PRO A 554 17.43 14.85 -30.47
C PRO A 554 16.42 13.83 -30.97
N ARG A 555 15.20 14.28 -31.27
CA ARG A 555 14.12 13.50 -31.87
C ARG A 555 14.71 12.56 -32.92
N ARG A 556 14.99 11.31 -32.56
CA ARG A 556 15.30 10.23 -33.50
C ARG A 556 14.00 9.75 -34.14
N GLN A 557 13.27 10.68 -34.75
CA GLN A 557 12.14 10.43 -35.64
C GLN A 557 12.10 11.52 -36.71
N LYS A 558 13.06 11.46 -37.64
CA LYS A 558 12.91 11.92 -39.04
C LYS A 558 14.05 11.48 -39.96
N LEU A 559 15.18 10.98 -39.43
CA LEU A 559 16.28 10.49 -40.27
C LEU A 559 16.12 9.01 -40.72
N ALA A 560 15.34 8.19 -40.01
CA ALA A 560 15.06 6.81 -40.42
C ALA A 560 14.07 6.69 -41.61
N ARG A 561 13.36 7.78 -41.96
CA ARG A 561 12.50 7.84 -43.17
C ARG A 561 13.21 8.34 -44.44
N ARG A 562 14.46 8.79 -44.35
CA ARG A 562 15.26 9.20 -45.53
C ARG A 562 16.21 8.12 -46.06
N LEU A 563 16.37 7.01 -45.34
CA LEU A 563 17.13 5.85 -45.81
C LEU A 563 16.24 4.70 -46.35
N ALA A 564 14.92 4.82 -46.24
CA ALA A 564 13.94 3.91 -46.88
C ALA A 564 13.43 4.40 -48.25
N THR A 565 13.90 5.56 -48.73
CA THR A 565 13.50 6.15 -50.03
C THR A 565 14.66 6.36 -51.01
N LYS A 566 15.84 5.75 -50.74
CA LYS A 566 16.98 5.70 -51.66
C LYS A 566 17.40 4.27 -52.04
N GLY A 567 16.44 3.35 -52.02
CA GLY A 567 16.60 1.95 -52.48
C GLY A 567 15.55 1.56 -53.52
N ALA A 568 15.10 2.52 -54.34
CA ALA A 568 14.24 2.27 -55.50
C ALA A 568 14.59 3.29 -56.61
N SER A 569 15.69 3.00 -57.30
CA SER A 569 15.95 3.36 -58.71
C SER A 569 17.15 2.56 -59.18
#